data_AF-A0A071LX50-F1
#
_entry.id   AF-A0A071LX50-F1
#
_cell.length_a   1.000
_cell.length_b   1.000
_cell.length_c   1.000
_cell.angle_alpha   90.00
_cell.angle_beta   90.00
_cell.angle_gamma   90.00
#
_symmetry.space_group_name_H-M   'P 1'
#
loop_
_entity.id
_entity.type
_entity.pdbx_description
1 polymer ?
#
loop_
_entity_poly.entity_id
_entity_poly.type
_entity_poly.pdbx_seq_one_letter_code
_entity_poly.pdbx_strand_id
1 'polypeptide(L)'
;MQVIHITASALVAASLLLTGCHDSTPKCNSDDAKNLVVSIAQRQMAKEFAQMRNSQMSGMVPKGADNAQLSVLNVLTTSHQSSPDVYQCSADLQITLSGKSTTIPITYNIQNTDDGKNFVINVFGL
;
A
#
# COMPACT_ATOMS: atom_id res chain seq x y z
N MET A 1 35.28 23.67 -19.20
CA MET A 1 34.54 22.95 -20.25
C MET A 1 34.96 21.49 -20.20
N GLN A 2 34.17 20.64 -19.54
CA GLN A 2 34.18 19.19 -19.74
C GLN A 2 32.73 18.72 -19.61
N VAL A 3 32.21 18.20 -20.71
CA VAL A 3 30.83 17.71 -20.84
C VAL A 3 30.90 16.21 -20.61
N ILE A 4 30.29 15.72 -19.53
CA ILE A 4 30.09 14.29 -19.31
C ILE A 4 28.72 13.94 -19.87
N HIS A 5 28.71 13.35 -21.07
CA HIS A 5 27.53 12.73 -21.64
C HIS A 5 27.33 11.36 -20.98
N ILE A 6 26.25 11.19 -20.21
CA ILE A 6 25.75 9.87 -19.82
C ILE A 6 24.35 9.74 -20.42
N THR A 7 24.28 9.07 -21.56
CA THR A 7 23.06 8.50 -22.11
C THR A 7 22.72 7.24 -21.33
N ALA A 8 21.67 7.26 -20.50
CA ALA A 8 21.04 6.05 -19.99
C ALA A 8 19.61 6.36 -19.54
N SER A 9 18.67 5.61 -20.11
CA SER A 9 17.22 5.63 -19.89
C SER A 9 16.79 6.07 -18.49
N ALA A 10 16.11 7.21 -18.40
CA ALA A 10 15.43 7.64 -17.19
C ALA A 10 14.20 6.75 -16.97
N LEU A 11 14.39 5.67 -16.20
CA LEU A 11 13.30 5.01 -15.47
C LEU A 11 12.64 6.07 -14.58
N VAL A 12 11.41 6.46 -14.92
CA VAL A 12 10.56 7.28 -14.07
C VAL A 12 10.14 6.42 -12.88
N ALA A 13 10.99 6.36 -11.86
CA ALA A 13 10.62 5.89 -10.54
C ALA A 13 9.69 6.96 -9.93
N ALA A 14 8.39 6.69 -9.93
CA ALA A 14 7.43 7.50 -9.21
C ALA A 14 7.56 7.22 -7.70
N SER A 15 8.62 7.75 -7.08
CA SER A 15 8.74 7.85 -5.63
C SER A 15 7.87 9.02 -5.15
N LEU A 16 6.61 8.72 -4.85
CA LEU A 16 5.75 9.60 -4.07
C LEU A 16 6.27 9.61 -2.63
N LEU A 17 7.16 10.56 -2.34
CA LEU A 17 7.59 10.90 -1.00
C LEU A 17 6.70 12.03 -0.45
N LEU A 18 6.60 12.04 0.88
CA LEU A 18 6.28 13.17 1.77
C LEU A 18 4.82 13.31 2.24
N THR A 19 4.55 12.75 3.43
CA THR A 19 4.13 13.54 4.60
C THR A 19 4.53 12.83 5.89
N GLY A 20 5.21 13.56 6.78
CA GLY A 20 5.43 13.17 8.17
C GLY A 20 6.88 13.28 8.64
N CYS A 21 7.32 14.47 9.08
CA CYS A 21 8.42 14.56 10.04
C CYS A 21 7.95 13.95 11.36
N HIS A 22 7.99 12.63 11.45
CA HIS A 22 7.79 11.90 12.69
C HIS A 22 9.00 11.00 12.84
N ASP A 23 9.87 11.30 13.80
CA ASP A 23 11.11 10.55 14.04
C ASP A 23 10.87 9.08 14.43
N SER A 24 9.61 8.69 14.66
CA SER A 24 9.21 7.33 15.03
C SER A 24 8.34 6.65 13.98
N THR A 25 8.51 5.34 13.85
CA THR A 25 7.71 4.50 12.96
C THR A 25 6.22 4.66 13.29
N PRO A 26 5.35 4.91 12.29
CA PRO A 26 3.93 5.08 12.53
C PRO A 26 3.32 3.85 13.21
N LYS A 27 2.40 4.08 14.15
CA LYS A 27 1.62 2.99 14.77
C LYS A 27 0.67 2.36 13.75
N CYS A 28 0.31 1.09 13.96
CA CYS A 28 -0.62 0.36 13.08
C CYS A 28 -1.89 1.14 12.74
N ASN A 29 -2.56 1.72 13.75
CA ASN A 29 -3.85 2.41 13.54
C ASN A 29 -3.71 3.90 13.16
N SER A 30 -2.51 4.38 12.83
CA SER A 30 -2.31 5.76 12.37
C SER A 30 -2.96 5.98 11.00
N ASP A 31 -3.40 7.20 10.74
CA ASP A 31 -4.00 7.55 9.45
C ASP A 31 -3.01 7.39 8.30
N ASP A 32 -1.75 7.76 8.50
CA ASP A 32 -0.67 7.57 7.52
C ASP A 32 -0.51 6.09 7.14
N ALA A 33 -0.51 5.18 8.14
CA ALA A 33 -0.41 3.75 7.88
C ALA A 33 -1.62 3.22 7.11
N LYS A 34 -2.84 3.53 7.57
CA LYS A 34 -4.08 3.08 6.91
C LYS A 34 -4.20 3.60 5.49
N ASN A 35 -3.86 4.87 5.26
CA ASN A 35 -3.90 5.49 3.94
C ASN A 35 -2.89 4.83 2.98
N LEU A 36 -1.69 4.52 3.46
CA LEU A 36 -0.71 3.82 2.65
C LEU A 36 -1.15 2.39 2.33
N VAL A 37 -1.71 1.64 3.30
CA VAL A 37 -2.31 0.31 3.07
C VAL A 37 -3.41 0.37 2.01
N VAL A 38 -4.34 1.33 2.10
CA VAL A 38 -5.39 1.56 1.08
C VAL A 38 -4.77 1.78 -0.30
N SER A 39 -3.73 2.63 -0.40
CA SER A 39 -3.10 2.92 -1.68
C SER A 39 -2.39 1.70 -2.29
N ILE A 40 -1.79 0.84 -1.44
CA ILE A 40 -1.16 -0.41 -1.87
C ILE A 40 -2.23 -1.38 -2.38
N ALA A 41 -3.32 -1.55 -1.62
CA ALA A 41 -4.43 -2.41 -2.01
C ALA A 41 -5.08 -1.96 -3.32
N GLN A 42 -5.34 -0.65 -3.48
CA GLN A 42 -5.87 -0.08 -4.73
C GLN A 42 -4.97 -0.38 -5.94
N ARG A 43 -3.64 -0.19 -5.80
CA ARG A 43 -2.68 -0.47 -6.88
C ARG A 43 -2.62 -1.95 -7.23
N GLN A 44 -2.62 -2.82 -6.23
CA GLN A 44 -2.58 -4.27 -6.42
C GLN A 44 -3.85 -4.76 -7.14
N MET A 45 -5.03 -4.37 -6.64
CA MET A 45 -6.31 -4.70 -7.27
C MET A 45 -6.41 -4.15 -8.70
N ALA A 46 -5.99 -2.91 -8.95
CA ALA A 46 -5.98 -2.33 -10.30
C ALA A 46 -5.08 -3.13 -11.25
N LYS A 47 -3.91 -3.57 -10.78
CA LYS A 47 -2.98 -4.40 -11.55
C LYS A 47 -3.61 -5.76 -11.88
N GLU A 48 -4.24 -6.42 -10.91
CA GLU A 48 -4.92 -7.69 -11.11
C GLU A 48 -6.10 -7.56 -12.09
N PHE A 49 -6.93 -6.53 -11.94
CA PHE A 49 -8.03 -6.28 -12.88
C PHE A 49 -7.54 -5.93 -14.28
N ALA A 50 -6.43 -5.21 -14.42
CA ALA A 50 -5.82 -4.96 -15.72
C ALA A 50 -5.34 -6.27 -16.37
N GLN A 51 -4.70 -7.16 -15.61
CA GLN A 51 -4.29 -8.47 -16.11
C GLN A 51 -5.48 -9.33 -16.50
N MET A 52 -6.54 -9.36 -15.68
CA MET A 52 -7.77 -10.09 -15.99
C MET A 52 -8.44 -9.56 -17.26
N ARG A 53 -8.56 -8.24 -17.43
CA ARG A 53 -9.09 -7.59 -18.64
C ARG A 53 -8.31 -7.95 -19.90
N ASN A 54 -7.00 -8.09 -19.80
CA ASN A 54 -6.13 -8.45 -20.93
C ASN A 54 -6.05 -9.98 -21.15
N SER A 55 -6.85 -10.76 -20.44
CA SER A 55 -6.87 -12.23 -20.50
C SER A 55 -8.24 -12.75 -20.92
N GLN A 56 -8.34 -14.07 -21.05
CA GLN A 56 -9.62 -14.77 -21.30
C GLN A 56 -10.65 -14.58 -20.16
N MET A 57 -10.22 -14.05 -19.00
CA MET A 57 -11.07 -13.77 -17.83
C MET A 57 -11.65 -12.34 -17.82
N SER A 58 -11.58 -11.58 -18.92
CA SER A 58 -12.07 -10.19 -18.95
C SER A 58 -13.53 -10.03 -18.51
N GLY A 59 -14.37 -11.05 -18.66
CA GLY A 59 -15.77 -11.03 -18.22
C GLY A 59 -15.97 -11.15 -16.70
N MET A 60 -14.91 -11.44 -15.93
CA MET A 60 -14.96 -11.61 -14.47
C MET A 60 -14.71 -10.33 -13.69
N VAL A 61 -14.20 -9.26 -14.34
CA VAL A 61 -13.95 -7.98 -13.68
C VAL A 61 -15.29 -7.26 -13.45
N PRO A 62 -15.66 -6.95 -12.20
CA PRO A 62 -16.91 -6.27 -11.92
C PRO A 62 -16.99 -4.90 -12.61
N LYS A 63 -18.18 -4.53 -13.10
CA LYS A 63 -18.40 -3.18 -13.63
C LYS A 63 -18.18 -2.15 -12.53
N GLY A 64 -17.39 -1.11 -12.83
CA GLY A 64 -17.05 -0.06 -11.87
C GLY A 64 -16.06 -0.50 -10.80
N ALA A 65 -15.34 -1.61 -10.98
CA ALA A 65 -14.29 -2.06 -10.05
C ALA A 65 -13.24 -0.97 -9.75
N ASP A 66 -12.94 -0.10 -10.72
CA ASP A 66 -12.04 1.04 -10.54
C ASP A 66 -12.57 2.10 -9.54
N ASN A 67 -13.88 2.08 -9.24
CA ASN A 67 -14.56 2.98 -8.29
C ASN A 67 -14.77 2.34 -6.91
N ALA A 68 -14.15 1.19 -6.64
CA ALA A 68 -14.23 0.56 -5.33
C ALA A 68 -13.63 1.49 -4.26
N GLN A 69 -14.38 1.72 -3.18
CA GLN A 69 -13.89 2.44 -2.01
C GLN A 69 -13.25 1.44 -1.06
N LEU A 70 -12.06 1.75 -0.56
CA LEU A 70 -11.32 0.89 0.36
C LEU A 70 -11.15 1.59 1.71
N SER A 71 -11.28 0.83 2.78
CA SER A 71 -11.01 1.29 4.15
C SER A 71 -10.35 0.20 4.97
N VAL A 72 -9.52 0.59 5.94
CA VAL A 72 -8.88 -0.32 6.88
C VAL A 72 -9.57 -0.21 8.22
N LEU A 73 -10.12 -1.32 8.70
CA LEU A 73 -10.93 -1.44 9.92
C LEU A 73 -10.25 -2.41 10.90
N ASN A 74 -10.72 -2.41 12.15
CA ASN A 74 -10.36 -3.40 13.17
C ASN A 74 -8.85 -3.62 13.33
N VAL A 75 -8.07 -2.53 13.30
CA VAL A 75 -6.61 -2.58 13.36
C VAL A 75 -6.12 -3.01 14.74
N LEU A 76 -5.31 -4.07 14.78
CA LEU A 76 -4.65 -4.60 15.96
C LEU A 76 -3.13 -4.63 15.74
N THR A 77 -2.37 -4.13 16.71
CA THR A 77 -0.92 -4.40 16.77
C THR A 77 -0.72 -5.78 17.39
N THR A 78 -0.15 -6.71 16.64
CA THR A 78 0.08 -8.08 17.09
C THR A 78 1.49 -8.27 17.66
N SER A 79 2.45 -7.46 17.23
CA SER A 79 3.82 -7.46 17.74
C SER A 79 4.49 -6.11 17.52
N HIS A 80 5.46 -5.79 18.37
CA HIS A 80 6.35 -4.64 18.23
C HIS A 80 7.78 -5.08 18.59
N GLN A 81 8.69 -4.95 17.63
CA GLN A 81 10.13 -5.09 17.86
C GLN A 81 10.75 -3.70 17.84
N SER A 82 11.65 -3.41 18.78
CA SER A 82 12.24 -2.07 18.95
C SER A 82 13.55 -1.87 18.18
N SER A 83 14.20 -2.94 17.72
CA SER A 83 15.45 -2.86 16.96
C SER A 83 15.56 -4.02 15.96
N PRO A 84 15.25 -3.79 14.66
CA PRO A 84 14.70 -2.55 14.11
C PRO A 84 13.29 -2.23 14.66
N ASP A 85 12.90 -0.95 14.65
CA ASP A 85 11.56 -0.51 15.05
C ASP A 85 10.51 -0.96 14.02
N VAL A 86 9.83 -2.08 14.32
CA VAL A 86 8.90 -2.77 13.42
C VAL A 86 7.60 -3.06 14.14
N TYR A 87 6.49 -2.59 13.56
CA TYR A 87 5.15 -2.98 13.97
C TYR A 87 4.62 -4.09 13.08
N GLN A 88 4.08 -5.15 13.69
CA GLN A 88 3.27 -6.15 12.99
C GLN A 88 1.80 -5.88 13.30
N CYS A 89 0.99 -5.81 12.26
CA CYS A 89 -0.39 -5.38 12.33
C CYS A 89 -1.31 -6.42 11.68
N SER A 90 -2.49 -6.60 12.26
CA SER A 90 -3.61 -7.34 11.69
C SER A 90 -4.78 -6.38 11.53
N ALA A 91 -5.50 -6.46 10.43
CA ALA A 91 -6.64 -5.59 10.16
C ALA A 91 -7.62 -6.21 9.17
N ASP A 92 -8.73 -5.53 9.00
CA ASP A 92 -9.75 -5.85 8.02
C ASP A 92 -9.70 -4.82 6.89
N LEU A 93 -9.46 -5.27 5.67
CA LEU A 93 -9.62 -4.43 4.48
C LEU A 93 -11.07 -4.54 4.00
N GLN A 94 -11.82 -3.47 4.16
CA GLN A 94 -13.16 -3.35 3.63
C GLN A 94 -13.12 -2.78 2.21
N ILE A 95 -13.85 -3.43 1.31
CA ILE A 95 -14.01 -3.04 -0.09
C ILE A 95 -15.50 -2.78 -0.32
N THR A 96 -15.84 -1.55 -0.67
CA THR A 96 -17.21 -1.13 -0.97
C THR A 96 -17.36 -0.84 -2.45
N LEU A 97 -18.22 -1.60 -3.13
CA LEU A 97 -18.55 -1.42 -4.54
C LEU A 97 -20.07 -1.34 -4.70
N SER A 98 -20.56 -0.27 -5.31
CA SER A 98 -22.00 -0.07 -5.58
C SER A 98 -22.88 -0.24 -4.34
N GLY A 99 -22.42 0.25 -3.19
CA GLY A 99 -23.13 0.17 -1.91
C GLY A 99 -23.04 -1.18 -1.19
N LYS A 100 -22.35 -2.18 -1.76
CA LYS A 100 -22.09 -3.46 -1.12
C LYS A 100 -20.67 -3.49 -0.57
N SER A 101 -20.54 -3.81 0.71
CA SER A 101 -19.24 -3.96 1.37
C SER A 101 -18.91 -5.43 1.59
N THR A 102 -17.67 -5.81 1.28
CA THR A 102 -17.05 -7.07 1.69
C THR A 102 -15.79 -6.75 2.47
N THR A 103 -15.36 -7.68 3.32
CA THR A 103 -14.16 -7.50 4.14
C THR A 103 -13.24 -8.70 3.92
N ILE A 104 -11.94 -8.43 3.76
CA ILE A 104 -10.90 -9.46 3.74
C ILE A 104 -9.90 -9.20 4.88
N PRO A 105 -9.47 -10.24 5.61
CA PRO A 105 -8.44 -10.09 6.63
C PRO A 105 -7.09 -9.84 5.95
N ILE A 106 -6.35 -8.84 6.44
CA ILE A 106 -5.00 -8.52 5.99
C ILE A 106 -4.04 -8.45 7.18
N THR A 107 -2.77 -8.72 6.90
CA THR A 107 -1.69 -8.39 7.83
C THR A 107 -0.74 -7.41 7.15
N TYR A 108 -0.09 -6.56 7.92
CA TYR A 108 0.92 -5.67 7.38
C TYR A 108 1.99 -5.33 8.40
N ASN A 109 3.21 -5.09 7.90
CA ASN A 109 4.34 -4.67 8.72
C ASN A 109 4.69 -3.22 8.40
N ILE A 110 4.96 -2.42 9.42
CA ILE A 110 5.44 -1.03 9.28
C ILE A 110 6.88 -0.97 9.78
N GLN A 111 7.77 -0.36 9.01
CA GLN A 111 9.16 -0.17 9.37
C GLN A 111 9.69 1.15 8.81
N ASN A 112 10.52 1.88 9.54
CA ASN A 112 11.24 3.03 9.00
C ASN A 112 12.34 2.59 8.01
N THR A 113 12.61 3.43 7.00
CA THR A 113 13.78 3.27 6.14
C THR A 113 15.07 3.55 6.91
N ASP A 114 16.21 3.04 6.45
CA ASP A 114 17.50 3.20 7.12
C ASP A 114 17.92 4.68 7.30
N ASP A 115 17.41 5.59 6.45
CA ASP A 115 17.64 7.03 6.56
C ASP A 115 16.72 7.74 7.58
N GLY A 116 15.77 7.01 8.18
CA GLY A 116 14.81 7.50 9.17
C GLY A 116 13.79 8.52 8.63
N LYS A 117 13.78 8.80 7.31
CA LYS A 117 12.94 9.87 6.74
C LYS A 117 11.59 9.39 6.27
N ASN A 118 11.47 8.10 5.97
CA ASN A 118 10.27 7.49 5.45
C ASN A 118 9.99 6.19 6.20
N PHE A 119 8.81 5.65 5.95
CA PHE A 119 8.44 4.31 6.38
C PHE A 119 7.95 3.50 5.19
N VAL A 120 8.05 2.19 5.31
CA VAL A 120 7.55 1.22 4.35
C VAL A 120 6.45 0.40 5.00
N ILE A 121 5.47 0.01 4.20
CA ILE A 121 4.43 -0.95 4.59
C ILE A 121 4.44 -2.12 3.61
N ASN A 122 4.55 -3.32 4.16
CA ASN A 122 4.38 -4.57 3.42
C ASN A 122 3.05 -5.18 3.81
N VAL A 123 2.12 -5.28 2.86
CA VAL A 123 0.76 -5.82 3.07
C VAL A 123 0.69 -7.24 2.54
N PHE A 124 0.03 -8.12 3.29
CA PHE A 124 -0.21 -9.52 2.95
C PHE A 124 -1.71 -9.83 3.02
N GLY A 125 -2.17 -10.81 2.22
CA GLY A 125 -3.58 -11.19 2.15
C GLY A 125 -4.42 -10.36 1.17
N LEU A 126 -3.76 -9.65 0.24
CA LEU A 126 -4.40 -8.98 -0.91
C LEU A 126 -4.60 -9.97 -2.05
#